data_AF-A0A845A1I5-F1
#
_entry.id   AF-A0A845A1I5-F1
#
_cell.length_a   1.000
_cell.length_b   1.000
_cell.length_c   1.000
_cell.angle_alpha   90.00
_cell.angle_beta   90.00
_cell.angle_gamma   90.00
#
_symmetry.space_group_name_H-M   'P 1'
#
loop_
_entity.id
_entity.type
_entity.pdbx_description
1 polymer ?
#
loop_
_entity_poly.entity_id
_entity_poly.type
_entity_poly.pdbx_seq_one_letter_code
_entity_poly.pdbx_strand_id
1 'polypeptide(L)'
;MFAASAFAFLFSLSFVATPVKFLAADVPIAHLLAVGRVTFRASLGGECVMLAALSFVARGRLRWLIFWASAILLVQWLILMPRLEERTLALIAGAVVEPSSLHHWWIILDVARMGIYAWVLRKAAHYLLSSEPKDCLES
;
A
#
# COMPACT_ATOMS: atom_id res chain seq x y z
N MET A 1 5.97 -7.71 13.12
CA MET A 1 6.24 -8.48 11.89
C MET A 1 5.27 -8.09 10.78
N PHE A 2 3.96 -8.35 10.89
CA PHE A 2 2.97 -8.04 9.84
C PHE A 2 2.91 -6.57 9.36
N ALA A 3 3.04 -5.58 10.26
CA ALA A 3 3.08 -4.17 9.85
C ALA A 3 4.33 -3.81 9.03
N ALA A 4 5.47 -4.44 9.33
CA ALA A 4 6.72 -4.24 8.57
C ALA A 4 6.58 -4.85 7.18
N SER A 5 6.02 -6.06 7.11
CA SER A 5 5.75 -6.74 5.86
C SER A 5 4.77 -5.94 5.00
N ALA A 6 3.68 -5.39 5.56
CA ALA A 6 2.73 -4.56 4.82
C ALA A 6 3.37 -3.28 4.26
N PHE A 7 4.18 -2.61 5.07
CA PHE A 7 4.95 -1.44 4.63
C PHE A 7 5.92 -1.79 3.49
N ALA A 8 6.74 -2.83 3.67
CA ALA A 8 7.71 -3.25 2.67
C ALA A 8 7.04 -3.69 1.37
N PHE A 9 5.91 -4.40 1.46
CA PHE A 9 5.14 -4.85 0.31
C PHE A 9 4.56 -3.67 -0.50
N LEU A 10 3.89 -2.73 0.17
CA LEU A 10 3.33 -1.53 -0.46
C LEU A 10 4.44 -0.70 -1.12
N PHE A 11 5.56 -0.48 -0.42
CA PHE A 11 6.70 0.25 -0.96
C PHE A 11 7.28 -0.42 -2.20
N SER A 12 7.54 -1.72 -2.12
CA SER A 12 8.16 -2.50 -3.20
C SER A 12 7.28 -2.49 -4.45
N LEU A 13 5.97 -2.65 -4.30
CA LEU A 13 5.08 -2.70 -5.47
C LEU A 13 4.77 -1.31 -6.03
N SER A 14 4.51 -0.32 -5.18
CA SER A 14 4.05 1.00 -5.62
C SER A 14 5.21 1.88 -6.08
N PHE A 15 6.36 1.82 -5.42
CA PHE A 15 7.50 2.72 -5.69
C PHE A 15 8.66 2.05 -6.41
N VAL A 16 8.74 0.71 -6.44
CA VAL A 16 9.81 0.01 -7.17
C VAL A 16 9.25 -0.68 -8.41
N ALA A 17 8.35 -1.64 -8.26
CA ALA A 17 7.85 -2.43 -9.39
C ALA A 17 7.08 -1.59 -10.42
N THR A 18 6.28 -0.62 -9.95
CA THR A 18 5.46 0.22 -10.82
C THR A 18 6.28 1.16 -11.72
N PRO A 19 7.30 1.90 -11.24
CA PRO A 19 8.14 2.68 -12.16
C PRO A 19 9.09 1.79 -12.98
N VAL A 20 9.67 0.74 -12.40
CA VAL A 20 10.65 -0.11 -13.10
C VAL A 20 10.08 -0.77 -14.36
N LYS A 21 8.82 -1.21 -14.35
CA LYS A 21 8.21 -1.81 -15.56
C LYS A 21 8.11 -0.83 -16.74
N PHE A 22 8.06 0.49 -16.49
CA PHE A 22 8.03 1.50 -17.54
C PHE A 22 9.41 1.88 -18.08
N LEU A 23 10.49 1.38 -17.45
CA LEU A 23 11.86 1.54 -17.94
C LEU A 23 12.24 0.46 -18.98
N ALA A 24 11.36 -0.51 -19.23
CA ALA A 24 11.59 -1.54 -20.24
C ALA A 24 11.59 -0.92 -21.65
N ALA A 25 12.75 -0.93 -22.32
CA ALA A 25 12.86 -0.55 -23.72
C ALA A 25 12.06 -1.52 -24.60
N ASP A 26 11.51 -1.00 -25.70
CA ASP A 26 10.82 -1.76 -26.76
C ASP A 26 9.53 -2.49 -26.37
N VAL A 27 8.99 -2.25 -25.17
CA VAL A 27 7.67 -2.78 -24.78
C VAL A 27 6.58 -1.74 -25.02
N PRO A 28 5.53 -2.06 -25.81
CA PRO A 28 4.41 -1.14 -26.01
C PRO A 28 3.75 -0.79 -24.68
N ILE A 29 3.52 0.50 -24.45
CA ILE A 29 2.87 1.04 -23.25
C ILE A 29 1.56 0.32 -22.93
N ALA A 30 0.76 -0.04 -23.93
CA ALA A 30 -0.48 -0.81 -23.74
C ALA A 30 -0.27 -2.17 -23.02
N HIS A 31 0.80 -2.89 -23.35
CA HIS A 31 1.14 -4.16 -22.68
C HIS A 31 1.56 -3.92 -21.22
N LEU A 32 2.35 -2.88 -20.97
CA LEU A 32 2.77 -2.49 -19.62
C LEU A 32 1.59 -2.09 -18.74
N LEU A 33 0.60 -1.40 -19.31
CA LEU A 33 -0.65 -1.04 -18.63
C LEU A 33 -1.51 -2.27 -18.31
N ALA A 34 -1.62 -3.23 -19.24
CA ALA A 34 -2.37 -4.46 -19.04
C ALA A 34 -1.78 -5.31 -17.90
N VAL A 35 -0.47 -5.51 -17.89
CA VAL A 35 0.24 -6.19 -16.78
C VAL A 35 0.08 -5.40 -15.49
N GLY A 36 0.26 -4.08 -15.57
CA GLY A 36 0.11 -3.18 -14.43
C GLY A 36 -1.24 -3.31 -13.72
N ARG A 37 -2.35 -3.40 -14.47
CA ARG A 37 -3.69 -3.63 -13.90
C ARG A 37 -3.74 -4.89 -13.02
N VAL A 38 -3.23 -6.00 -13.54
CA VAL A 38 -3.26 -7.28 -12.81
C VAL A 38 -2.38 -7.21 -11.57
N THR A 39 -1.18 -6.64 -11.68
CA THR A 39 -0.26 -6.45 -10.55
C THR A 39 -0.89 -5.56 -9.46
N PHE A 40 -1.55 -4.46 -9.83
CA PHE A 40 -2.23 -3.59 -8.87
C PHE A 40 -3.37 -4.32 -8.14
N ARG A 41 -4.20 -5.09 -8.86
CA ARG A 41 -5.25 -5.92 -8.25
C ARG A 41 -4.68 -6.94 -7.27
N ALA A 42 -3.62 -7.63 -7.66
CA ALA A 42 -2.94 -8.60 -6.80
C ALA A 42 -2.33 -7.92 -5.57
N SER A 43 -1.73 -6.74 -5.74
CA SER A 43 -1.16 -5.94 -4.64
C SER A 43 -2.22 -5.56 -3.62
N LEU A 44 -3.37 -5.02 -4.06
CA LEU A 44 -4.46 -4.66 -3.16
C LEU A 44 -5.01 -5.89 -2.44
N GLY A 45 -5.13 -7.03 -3.14
CA GLY A 45 -5.54 -8.30 -2.53
C GLY A 45 -4.56 -8.80 -1.46
N GLY A 46 -3.25 -8.76 -1.74
CA GLY A 46 -2.21 -9.12 -0.77
C GLY A 46 -2.22 -8.21 0.45
N GLU A 47 -2.38 -6.91 0.24
CA GLU A 47 -2.44 -5.94 1.34
C GLU A 47 -3.72 -6.10 2.19
N CYS A 48 -4.87 -6.42 1.57
CA CYS A 48 -6.09 -6.80 2.28
C CYS A 48 -5.85 -7.94 3.27
N VAL A 49 -5.15 -9.01 2.85
CA VAL A 49 -4.86 -10.16 3.70
C VAL A 49 -3.98 -9.77 4.89
N MET A 50 -2.97 -8.93 4.65
CA MET A 50 -2.06 -8.46 5.70
C MET A 50 -2.78 -7.54 6.71
N LEU A 51 -3.63 -6.63 6.24
CA LEU A 51 -4.45 -5.78 7.09
C LEU A 51 -5.47 -6.58 7.89
N ALA A 52 -6.09 -7.59 7.28
CA ALA A 52 -6.98 -8.51 7.97
C ALA A 52 -6.23 -9.21 9.12
N ALA A 53 -5.05 -9.78 8.86
CA ALA A 53 -4.20 -10.38 9.91
C ALA A 53 -3.85 -9.36 11.01
N LEU A 54 -3.50 -8.12 10.64
CA LEU A 54 -3.19 -7.06 11.60
C LEU A 54 -4.40 -6.70 12.48
N SER A 55 -5.61 -6.71 11.91
CA SER A 55 -6.84 -6.37 12.60
C SER A 55 -7.21 -7.38 13.70
N PHE A 56 -6.87 -8.66 13.55
CA PHE A 56 -7.07 -9.70 14.57
C PHE A 56 -6.14 -9.54 15.78
N VAL A 57 -4.91 -9.06 15.55
CA VAL A 57 -3.88 -8.93 16.60
C VAL A 57 -3.98 -7.57 17.31
N ALA A 58 -4.50 -6.55 16.64
CA ALA A 58 -4.51 -5.20 17.17
C ALA A 58 -5.53 -4.97 18.30
N ARG A 59 -5.07 -4.29 19.35
CA ARG A 59 -5.89 -3.92 20.52
C ARG A 59 -5.83 -2.42 20.79
N GLY A 60 -6.88 -1.91 21.44
CA GLY A 60 -6.97 -0.50 21.86
C GLY A 60 -6.84 0.49 20.70
N ARG A 61 -5.96 1.49 20.86
CA ARG A 61 -5.80 2.61 19.92
C ARG A 61 -5.24 2.18 18.55
N LEU A 62 -4.53 1.05 18.46
CA LEU A 62 -4.04 0.50 17.19
C LEU A 62 -5.17 0.01 16.29
N ARG A 63 -6.29 -0.45 16.88
CA ARG A 63 -7.45 -0.95 16.12
C ARG A 63 -8.09 0.14 15.28
N TRP A 64 -8.14 1.37 15.80
CA TRP A 64 -8.63 2.54 15.07
C TRP A 64 -7.74 2.90 13.89
N LEU A 65 -6.41 2.84 14.06
CA LEU A 65 -5.47 3.14 12.96
C LEU A 65 -5.57 2.10 11.83
N ILE A 66 -5.73 0.83 12.17
CA ILE A 66 -5.91 -0.24 11.19
C ILE A 66 -7.26 -0.09 10.50
N PHE A 67 -8.31 0.25 11.23
CA PHE A 67 -9.62 0.56 10.63
C PHE A 67 -9.50 1.68 9.59
N TRP A 68 -8.78 2.76 9.89
CA TRP A 68 -8.52 3.84 8.92
C TRP A 68 -7.71 3.37 7.72
N ALA A 69 -6.65 2.57 7.92
CA ALA A 69 -5.87 2.01 6.82
C ALA A 69 -6.71 1.10 5.91
N SER A 70 -7.57 0.27 6.49
CA SER A 70 -8.52 -0.58 5.75
C SER A 70 -9.56 0.25 5.01
N ALA A 71 -10.08 1.32 5.61
CA ALA A 71 -11.02 2.22 4.95
C ALA A 71 -10.39 2.92 3.73
N ILE A 72 -9.13 3.36 3.85
CA ILE A 72 -8.37 3.95 2.73
C ILE A 72 -8.19 2.92 1.62
N LEU A 73 -7.77 1.69 1.95
CA LEU A 73 -7.61 0.61 0.97
C LEU A 73 -8.94 0.31 0.26
N LEU A 74 -10.05 0.30 1.00
CA LEU A 74 -11.38 0.05 0.44
C LEU A 74 -11.79 1.15 -0.55
N VAL A 75 -11.51 2.41 -0.23
CA VAL A 75 -11.73 3.55 -1.13
C VAL A 75 -10.86 3.43 -2.39
N GLN A 76 -9.60 3.06 -2.25
CA GLN A 76 -8.72 2.85 -3.40
C GLN A 76 -9.21 1.70 -4.29
N TRP A 77 -9.71 0.63 -3.68
CA TRP A 77 -10.20 -0.54 -4.39
C TRP A 77 -11.55 -0.30 -5.09
N LEU A 78 -12.51 0.32 -4.40
CA LEU A 78 -13.87 0.47 -4.93
C LEU A 78 -14.06 1.74 -5.76
N ILE A 79 -13.27 2.79 -5.55
CA ILE A 79 -13.47 4.08 -6.22
C ILE A 79 -12.34 4.38 -7.20
N LEU A 80 -11.08 4.32 -6.76
CA LEU A 80 -9.97 4.73 -7.62
C LEU A 80 -9.63 3.67 -8.68
N MET A 81 -9.60 2.40 -8.29
CA MET A 81 -9.28 1.31 -9.20
C MET A 81 -10.21 1.24 -10.41
N PRO A 82 -11.56 1.22 -10.31
CA PRO A 82 -12.42 1.15 -11.50
C PRO A 82 -12.22 2.36 -12.43
N ARG A 83 -12.06 3.57 -11.87
CA ARG A 83 -11.81 4.78 -12.66
C ARG A 83 -10.47 4.77 -13.39
N LEU A 84 -9.42 4.24 -12.76
CA LEU A 84 -8.11 4.07 -13.39
C LEU A 84 -8.14 2.95 -14.43
N GLU A 85 -8.89 1.89 -14.15
CA GLU A 85 -9.09 0.76 -15.05
C GLU A 85 -9.81 1.17 -16.35
N GLU A 86 -10.88 1.96 -16.26
CA GLU A 86 -11.59 2.52 -17.42
C GLU A 86 -10.67 3.37 -18.29
N ARG A 87 -9.89 4.26 -17.68
CA ARG A 87 -8.91 5.08 -18.41
C ARG A 87 -7.81 4.25 -19.05
N THR A 88 -7.33 3.25 -18.32
CA THR A 88 -6.31 2.32 -18.84
C THR A 88 -6.85 1.56 -20.05
N LEU A 89 -8.09 1.07 -19.99
CA LEU A 89 -8.73 0.40 -21.13
C LEU A 89 -8.93 1.36 -22.30
N ALA A 90 -9.32 2.61 -22.05
CA ALA A 90 -9.43 3.63 -23.08
C ALA A 90 -8.06 3.92 -23.76
N LEU A 91 -6.97 4.03 -22.99
CA LEU A 91 -5.61 4.15 -23.54
C LEU A 91 -5.21 2.93 -24.37
N ILE A 92 -5.50 1.71 -23.88
CA ILE A 92 -5.21 0.46 -24.59
C ILE A 92 -6.00 0.38 -25.90
N ALA A 93 -7.23 0.90 -25.93
CA ALA A 93 -8.06 1.00 -27.12
C ALA A 93 -7.64 2.12 -28.09
N GLY A 94 -6.58 2.87 -27.77
CA GLY A 94 -6.05 3.96 -28.60
C GLY A 94 -6.74 5.31 -28.44
N ALA A 95 -7.60 5.47 -27.42
CA ALA A 95 -8.23 6.76 -27.13
C ALA A 95 -7.24 7.74 -26.48
N VAL A 96 -7.31 9.01 -26.87
CA VAL A 96 -6.57 10.10 -26.22
C VAL A 96 -7.34 10.49 -24.96
N VAL A 97 -6.79 10.15 -23.79
CA VAL A 97 -7.41 10.45 -22.50
C VAL A 97 -6.74 11.67 -21.89
N GLU A 98 -7.55 12.64 -21.45
CA GLU A 98 -7.02 13.84 -20.78
C GLU A 98 -6.26 13.50 -19.49
N PRO A 99 -5.17 14.24 -19.19
CA PRO A 99 -4.41 14.07 -17.97
C PRO A 99 -5.30 14.27 -16.74
N SER A 100 -5.17 13.37 -15.77
CA SER A 100 -5.99 13.41 -14.57
C SER A 100 -5.19 13.35 -13.29
N SER A 101 -5.64 14.13 -12.31
CA SER A 101 -5.12 14.16 -10.95
C SER A 101 -5.46 12.92 -10.11
N LEU A 102 -6.23 11.94 -10.61
CA LEU A 102 -6.54 10.70 -9.88
C LEU A 102 -5.29 9.93 -9.46
N HIS A 103 -4.23 9.99 -10.27
CA HIS A 103 -2.96 9.36 -9.92
C HIS A 103 -2.28 10.02 -8.71
N HIS A 104 -2.37 11.34 -8.57
CA HIS A 104 -1.84 12.06 -7.40
C HIS A 104 -2.60 11.67 -6.13
N TRP A 105 -3.94 11.54 -6.22
CA TRP A 105 -4.75 11.04 -5.12
C TRP A 105 -4.36 9.63 -4.68
N TRP A 106 -4.06 8.75 -5.64
CA TRP A 106 -3.55 7.42 -5.34
C TRP A 106 -2.26 7.47 -4.51
N ILE A 107 -1.28 8.27 -4.94
CA ILE A 107 0.00 8.42 -4.24
C ILE A 107 -0.21 8.97 -2.83
N ILE A 108 -1.08 9.98 -2.66
CA ILE A 108 -1.39 10.56 -1.34
C ILE A 108 -1.96 9.49 -0.39
N LEU A 109 -2.88 8.65 -0.88
CA LEU A 109 -3.48 7.57 -0.10
C LEU A 109 -2.46 6.48 0.25
N ASP A 110 -1.54 6.15 -0.67
CA ASP A 110 -0.44 5.22 -0.40
C ASP A 110 0.50 5.75 0.69
N VAL A 111 0.90 7.00 0.59
CA VAL A 111 1.75 7.66 1.60
C VAL A 111 1.05 7.72 2.96
N ALA A 112 -0.25 8.02 2.99
CA ALA A 112 -1.03 8.02 4.22
C ALA A 112 -1.01 6.64 4.91
N ARG A 113 -1.22 5.55 4.15
CA ARG A 113 -1.15 4.19 4.68
C ARG A 113 0.25 3.80 5.14
N MET A 114 1.28 4.15 4.37
CA MET A 114 2.68 3.96 4.78
C MET A 114 2.97 4.67 6.11
N GLY A 115 2.47 5.88 6.30
CA GLY A 115 2.57 6.62 7.56
C GLY A 115 1.92 5.89 8.74
N ILE A 116 0.75 5.28 8.52
CA ILE A 116 0.08 4.45 9.54
C ILE A 116 0.94 3.24 9.91
N TYR A 117 1.44 2.49 8.92
CA TYR A 117 2.28 1.32 9.17
C TYR A 117 3.59 1.69 9.88
N ALA A 118 4.24 2.78 9.46
CA ALA A 118 5.44 3.30 10.10
C ALA A 118 5.19 3.72 11.56
N TRP A 119 4.04 4.35 11.85
CA TRP A 119 3.68 4.70 13.22
C TRP A 119 3.47 3.48 14.10
N VAL A 120 2.78 2.45 13.58
CA VAL A 120 2.58 1.17 14.27
C VAL A 120 3.93 0.49 14.55
N LEU A 121 4.85 0.51 13.58
CA LEU A 121 6.20 -0.03 13.74
C LEU A 121 6.99 0.73 14.80
N ARG A 122 6.98 2.06 14.78
CA ARG A 122 7.66 2.90 15.77
C ARG A 122 7.14 2.65 17.18
N LYS A 123 5.83 2.48 17.34
CA LYS A 123 5.24 2.12 18.65
C LYS A 123 5.72 0.75 19.11
N ALA A 124 5.71 -0.25 18.23
CA ALA A 124 6.21 -1.59 18.57
C ALA A 124 7.70 -1.58 18.94
N ALA A 125 8.53 -0.86 18.19
CA ALA A 125 9.96 -0.70 18.48
C ALA A 125 10.20 0.02 19.82
N HIS A 126 9.43 1.08 20.10
CA HIS A 126 9.51 1.78 21.38
C HIS A 126 9.17 0.85 22.56
N TYR A 127 8.15 0.00 22.45
CA TYR A 127 7.82 -0.97 23.49
C TYR A 127 8.98 -1.95 23.75
N LEU A 128 9.59 -2.49 22.68
CA LEU A 128 10.71 -3.43 22.77
C LEU A 128 11.98 -2.79 23.36
N LEU A 129 12.28 -1.55 23.00
CA LEU A 129 13.45 -0.83 23.55
C LEU A 129 13.21 -0.35 24.98
N SER A 130 11.96 -0.09 25.37
CA SER A 130 11.60 0.28 26.75
C SER A 130 11.50 -0.90 27.71
N SER A 131 11.57 -2.15 27.20
CA SER A 131 11.50 -3.37 28.01
C SER A 131 12.86 -3.95 28.39
N GLU A 132 13.96 -3.21 28.20
CA GLU A 132 15.25 -3.59 28.79
C GLU A 132 15.09 -3.69 30.33
N PRO A 133 15.35 -4.86 30.93
CA PRO A 133 15.13 -5.09 32.35
C PRO A 133 16.12 -4.26 33.18
N LYS A 134 15.59 -3.43 34.08
CA LYS A 134 16.37 -2.76 35.15
C LYS A 134 16.78 -3.71 36.28
N ASP A 135 16.75 -5.03 36.08
CA ASP A 135 16.81 -6.04 37.15
C ASP A 135 18.16 -6.72 37.33
N CYS A 136 19.27 -6.18 36.81
CA CYS A 136 20.60 -6.76 37.00
C CYS A 136 21.56 -5.94 37.88
N LEU A 137 21.10 -4.93 38.62
CA LEU A 137 21.98 -4.10 39.48
C LEU A 137 21.51 -3.87 40.91
N GLU A 138 20.49 -4.58 41.42
CA GLU A 138 20.19 -4.58 42.86
C GLU A 138 19.77 -5.98 43.34
N SER A 139 20.76 -6.78 43.78
CA SER A 139 20.77 -7.58 45.03
C SER A 139 21.78 -8.73 44.95
#